data_AF-A0A1R0XPV9-F1
#
_entry.id   AF-A0A1R0XPV9-F1
#
_cell.length_a   1.000
_cell.length_b   1.000
_cell.length_c   1.000
_cell.angle_alpha   90.00
_cell.angle_beta   90.00
_cell.angle_gamma   90.00
#
_symmetry.space_group_name_H-M   'P 1'
#
loop_
_entity.id
_entity.type
_entity.pdbx_description
1 polymer ?
#
loop_
_entity_poly.entity_id
_entity_poly.type
_entity_poly.pdbx_seq_one_letter_code
_entity_poly.pdbx_strand_id
1 'polypeptide(L)'
;MLNLGLLILTALVVLITVMFHAGALLDFIRPSVLQTQLFGLHTTLFGAVVILAYEDGRGIGVFIGIIGLFTGISGSFRDSSKSGDKKNI
;
A
#
# COMPACT_ATOMS: atom_id res chain seq x y z
N MET A 1 7.74 -10.90 23.71
CA MET A 1 8.84 -10.02 23.25
C MET A 1 8.71 -9.90 21.75
N LEU A 2 8.77 -8.69 21.19
CA LEU A 2 8.52 -8.50 19.76
C LEU A 2 9.64 -9.18 18.95
N ASN A 3 9.29 -10.12 18.06
CA ASN A 3 10.26 -10.85 17.27
C ASN A 3 11.03 -9.87 16.37
N LEU A 4 12.36 -9.81 16.53
CA LEU A 4 13.24 -8.89 15.82
C LEU A 4 13.09 -9.02 14.30
N GLY A 5 12.86 -10.24 13.78
CA GLY A 5 12.59 -10.47 12.37
C GLY A 5 11.28 -9.81 11.90
N LEU A 6 10.21 -9.93 12.69
CA LEU A 6 8.93 -9.29 12.37
C LEU A 6 9.04 -7.76 12.42
N LEU A 7 9.83 -7.22 13.35
CA LEU A 7 10.08 -5.79 13.46
C LEU A 7 10.81 -5.26 12.22
N ILE A 8 11.89 -5.92 11.81
CA ILE A 8 12.66 -5.55 10.61
C ILE A 8 11.78 -5.65 9.36
N LEU A 9 11.01 -6.72 9.24
CA LEU A 9 10.09 -6.92 8.12
C LEU A 9 9.06 -5.79 8.04
N THR A 10 8.47 -5.42 9.18
CA THR A 10 7.49 -4.32 9.25
C THR A 10 8.11 -3.00 8.84
N ALA A 11 9.32 -2.69 9.32
CA ALA A 11 10.04 -1.48 8.96
C ALA A 11 10.32 -1.43 7.44
N LEU A 12 10.69 -2.55 6.82
CA LEU A 12 10.90 -2.67 5.38
C LEU A 12 9.61 -2.41 4.58
N VAL A 13 8.49 -3.01 5.00
CA VAL A 13 7.19 -2.81 4.33
C VAL A 13 6.81 -1.33 4.38
N VAL A 14 6.88 -0.72 5.56
CA VAL A 14 6.57 0.71 5.74
C VAL A 14 7.50 1.58 4.88
N LEU A 15 8.80 1.30 4.88
CA LEU A 15 9.78 2.03 4.08
C LEU A 15 9.45 1.97 2.58
N ILE A 16 9.17 0.78 2.05
CA ILE A 16 8.82 0.60 0.63
C ILE A 16 7.52 1.33 0.29
N THR A 17 6.50 1.26 1.15
CA THR A 17 5.25 1.98 0.94
C THR A 17 5.45 3.50 0.93
N VAL A 18 6.29 4.04 1.83
CA VAL A 18 6.63 5.47 1.86
C VAL A 18 7.41 5.86 0.60
N MET A 19 8.41 5.08 0.20
CA MET A 19 9.18 5.34 -1.03
C MET A 19 8.29 5.33 -2.27
N PHE A 20 7.32 4.41 -2.35
CA PHE A 20 6.35 4.38 -3.44
C PHE A 20 5.53 5.67 -3.52
N HIS A 21 4.96 6.12 -2.40
CA HIS A 21 4.17 7.36 -2.36
C HIS A 21 5.03 8.60 -2.60
N ALA A 22 6.21 8.69 -1.98
CA ALA A 22 7.13 9.80 -2.19
C ALA A 22 7.57 9.89 -3.66
N GLY A 23 7.92 8.76 -4.27
CA GLY A 23 8.29 8.71 -5.69
C GLY A 23 7.13 9.11 -6.61
N ALA A 24 5.89 8.72 -6.26
CA ALA A 24 4.70 9.12 -7.01
C ALA A 24 4.38 10.62 -6.85
N LEU A 25 4.58 11.19 -5.66
CA LEU A 25 4.33 12.61 -5.35
C LEU A 25 5.40 13.53 -5.97
N LEU A 26 6.65 13.08 -6.03
CA LEU A 26 7.76 13.81 -6.64
C LEU A 26 7.85 13.61 -8.16
N ASP A 27 6.83 12.98 -8.78
CA ASP A 27 6.82 12.60 -10.21
C ASP A 27 8.01 11.74 -10.67
N PHE A 28 8.79 11.18 -9.75
CA PHE A 28 9.92 10.29 -10.03
C PHE A 28 9.46 8.97 -10.64
N ILE A 29 8.29 8.47 -10.20
CA ILE A 29 7.58 7.34 -10.81
C ILE A 29 6.15 7.75 -11.16
N ARG A 30 5.61 7.19 -12.26
CA ARG A 30 4.23 7.42 -12.68
C ARG A 30 3.46 6.10 -12.71
N PRO A 31 3.14 5.52 -11.53
CA PRO A 31 2.43 4.26 -11.48
C PRO A 31 1.02 4.44 -12.06
N SER A 32 0.56 3.43 -12.79
CA SER A 32 -0.83 3.37 -13.24
C SER A 32 -1.78 3.14 -12.05
N VAL A 33 -3.07 3.40 -12.27
CA VAL A 33 -4.12 3.12 -11.30
C VAL A 33 -4.10 1.65 -10.88
N LEU A 34 -4.00 0.74 -11.86
CA LEU A 34 -3.92 -0.69 -11.62
C LEU A 34 -2.68 -1.08 -10.81
N GLN A 35 -1.51 -0.49 -11.09
CA GLN A 35 -0.29 -0.76 -10.32
C GLN A 35 -0.43 -0.31 -8.86
N THR A 36 -1.06 0.84 -8.64
CA THR A 36 -1.30 1.36 -7.28
C THR A 36 -2.28 0.47 -6.52
N GLN A 37 -3.36 0.03 -7.19
CA GLN A 37 -4.34 -0.91 -6.63
C GLN A 37 -3.72 -2.27 -6.30
N LEU A 38 -2.96 -2.85 -7.23
CA LEU A 38 -2.28 -4.13 -7.03
C LEU A 38 -1.26 -4.04 -5.91
N PHE A 39 -0.49 -2.95 -5.82
CA PHE A 39 0.43 -2.72 -4.72
C PHE A 39 -0.29 -2.69 -3.38
N GLY A 40 -1.36 -1.90 -3.26
CA GLY A 40 -2.18 -1.86 -2.05
C GLY A 40 -2.83 -3.19 -1.69
N LEU A 41 -3.35 -3.93 -2.67
CA LEU A 41 -3.90 -5.27 -2.48
C LEU A 41 -2.82 -6.24 -1.98
N HIS A 42 -1.63 -6.22 -2.58
CA HIS A 42 -0.51 -7.06 -2.15
C HIS A 42 -0.11 -6.75 -0.70
N THR A 43 0.01 -5.47 -0.34
CA THR A 43 0.30 -5.06 1.03
C THR A 43 -0.81 -5.49 1.99
N THR A 44 -2.07 -5.41 1.57
CA THR A 44 -3.22 -5.86 2.39
C THR A 44 -3.16 -7.36 2.67
N LEU A 45 -2.99 -8.16 1.61
CA LEU A 45 -2.85 -9.61 1.72
C LEU A 45 -1.62 -9.99 2.55
N PHE A 46 -0.53 -9.25 2.41
CA PHE A 46 0.66 -9.46 3.23
C PHE A 46 0.37 -9.22 4.72
N GLY A 47 -0.39 -8.18 5.07
CA GLY A 47 -0.87 -7.97 6.43
C GLY A 47 -1.68 -9.15 6.97
N ALA A 48 -2.59 -9.70 6.16
CA ALA A 48 -3.34 -10.90 6.52
C ALA A 48 -2.44 -12.12 6.74
N VAL A 49 -1.42 -12.32 5.90
CA VAL A 49 -0.41 -13.38 6.10
C VAL A 49 0.32 -13.20 7.41
N VAL A 50 0.71 -11.97 7.78
CA VAL A 50 1.36 -11.69 9.07
C VAL A 50 0.47 -12.04 10.26
N ILE A 51 -0.84 -11.73 10.19
CA ILE A 51 -1.81 -12.11 11.24
C ILE A 51 -1.88 -13.63 11.42
N LEU A 52 -1.88 -14.38 10.32
CA LEU A 52 -2.01 -15.84 10.35
C LEU A 52 -0.70 -16.54 10.73
N ALA A 53 0.44 -15.97 10.34
CA ALA A 53 1.75 -16.58 10.54
C ALA A 53 2.39 -16.27 11.91
N TYR A 54 2.02 -15.16 12.55
CA TYR A 54 2.62 -14.70 13.80
C TYR A 54 1.55 -14.41 14.86
N GLU A 55 1.46 -15.24 15.90
CA GLU A 55 0.48 -15.08 16.99
C GLU A 55 0.63 -13.74 17.71
N ASP A 56 1.86 -13.33 18.03
CA ASP A 56 2.18 -12.02 18.62
C ASP A 56 2.13 -10.86 17.59
N GLY A 57 2.00 -11.17 16.31
CA GLY A 57 2.08 -10.23 15.19
C GLY A 57 0.75 -9.66 14.74
N ARG A 58 -0.38 -10.02 15.38
CA ARG A 58 -1.72 -9.61 14.94
C ARG A 58 -1.87 -8.09 14.76
N GLY A 59 -1.39 -7.30 15.73
CA GLY A 59 -1.48 -5.84 15.65
C GLY A 59 -0.69 -5.25 14.48
N ILE A 60 0.50 -5.80 14.22
CA ILE A 60 1.35 -5.41 13.09
C ILE A 60 0.69 -5.80 11.76
N GLY A 61 0.17 -7.02 11.66
CA GLY A 61 -0.48 -7.48 10.45
C GLY A 61 -1.75 -6.67 10.12
N VAL A 62 -2.53 -6.28 11.12
CA VAL A 62 -3.67 -5.35 10.95
C VAL A 62 -3.19 -3.99 10.46
N PHE A 63 -2.13 -3.44 11.06
CA PHE A 63 -1.56 -2.15 10.65
C PHE A 63 -1.09 -2.15 9.20
N ILE A 64 -0.32 -3.17 8.79
CA ILE A 64 0.10 -3.37 7.41
C ILE A 64 -1.11 -3.50 6.48
N GLY A 65 -2.11 -4.27 6.91
CA GLY A 65 -3.37 -4.48 6.18
C GLY A 65 -4.10 -3.18 5.87
N ILE A 66 -4.26 -2.33 6.88
CA ILE A 66 -4.94 -1.03 6.76
C ILE A 66 -4.18 -0.09 5.82
N ILE A 67 -2.85 -0.02 5.94
CA ILE A 67 -2.02 0.80 5.04
C ILE A 67 -2.18 0.32 3.58
N GLY A 68 -2.19 -0.99 3.37
CA GLY A 68 -2.43 -1.58 2.05
C GLY A 68 -3.80 -1.19 1.48
N LEU A 69 -4.86 -1.27 2.28
CA LEU A 69 -6.21 -0.89 1.87
C LEU A 69 -6.28 0.59 1.46
N PHE A 70 -5.75 1.49 2.28
CA PHE A 70 -5.70 2.92 1.95
C PHE A 70 -4.91 3.19 0.67
N THR A 71 -3.78 2.50 0.49
CA THR A 71 -2.96 2.61 -0.72
C THR A 71 -3.75 2.16 -1.96
N GLY A 72 -4.45 1.03 -1.86
CA GLY A 72 -5.25 0.50 -2.97
C GLY A 72 -6.42 1.40 -3.36
N ILE A 73 -7.13 1.93 -2.35
CA ILE A 73 -8.23 2.89 -2.55
C ILE A 73 -7.72 4.20 -3.17
N SER A 74 -6.56 4.69 -2.75
CA SER A 74 -5.95 5.92 -3.30
C SER A 74 -5.69 5.80 -4.81
N GLY A 75 -5.34 4.61 -5.29
CA GLY A 75 -5.25 4.31 -6.72
C GLY A 75 -6.58 4.52 -7.44
N SER A 76 -7.68 4.07 -6.85
CA SER A 76 -9.03 4.16 -7.44
C SER A 76 -9.49 5.60 -7.66
N PHE A 77 -9.11 6.54 -6.78
CA PHE A 77 -9.51 7.95 -6.92
C PHE A 77 -8.72 8.72 -7.98
N ARG A 78 -7.51 8.25 -8.35
CA ARG A 78 -6.67 8.91 -9.37
C ARG A 78 -7.21 8.83 -10.79
N ASP A 79 -8.14 7.91 -11.07
CA ASP A 79 -8.78 7.75 -12.39
C ASP A 79 -10.00 8.66 -12.55
N SER A 80 -10.73 8.92 -11.45
CA SER A 80 -11.94 9.74 -11.46
C SER A 80 -11.69 11.20 -11.88
N SER A 81 -10.47 11.71 -11.71
CA SER A 81 -10.09 13.06 -12.12
C SER A 81 -9.76 13.21 -13.61
N LYS A 82 -9.57 12.10 -14.35
CA LYS A 82 -9.31 12.14 -15.81
C LYS A 82 -10.57 12.02 -16.67
N SER A 83 -11.66 11.54 -16.11
CA SER A 83 -12.93 11.37 -16.84
C SER A 83 -13.71 12.69 -17.05
N GLY A 84 -13.27 13.81 -16.46
CA GLY A 84 -13.93 15.12 -16.60
C GLY A 84 -13.55 15.94 -17.83
N ASP A 85 -12.49 15.55 -18.55
CA ASP A 85 -11.85 16.39 -19.57
C ASP A 85 -12.00 15.83 -21.00
N LYS A 86 -13.15 15.22 -21.29
CA LYS A 86 -13.57 14.85 -22.65
C LYS A 86 -15.04 15.19 -22.87
N LYS A 87 -15.36 16.48 -22.80
CA LYS A 87 -16.57 17.00 -23.43
C LYS A 87 -16.22 18.36 -24.04
N ASN A 88 -16.18 18.40 -25.37
CA ASN A 88 -16.08 19.55 -26.28
C ASN A 88 -14.84 19.54 -27.18
N ILE A 89 -14.82 18.65 -28.19
CA ILE A 89 -14.40 19.00 -29.56
C ILE A 89 -15.32 18.22 -30.51
#